data_AF-A0A8B9SLJ9-F1
#
_entry.id   AF-A0A8B9SLJ9-F1
#
_cell.length_a   1.000
_cell.length_b   1.000
_cell.length_c   1.000
_cell.angle_alpha   90.00
_cell.angle_beta   90.00
_cell.angle_gamma   90.00
#
_symmetry.space_group_name_H-M   'P 1'
#
loop_
_entity.id
_entity.type
_entity.pdbx_description
1 polymer ?
#
loop_
_entity_poly.entity_id
_entity_poly.type
_entity_poly.pdbx_seq_one_letter_code
_entity_poly.pdbx_strand_id
1 'polypeptide(L)' 'MGSWCRGAWILSLVLAGFVQPGQSQEREKVKCYDSVRGTIYDYGALTIDGDEYIPFRKYAGKMVLFVNVATY' A
#
# COMPACT_ATOMS: atom_id res chain seq x y z
N MET A 1 -36.78 20.43 37.41
CA MET A 1 -36.30 19.41 36.44
C MET A 1 -35.69 20.14 35.25
N GLY A 2 -34.46 19.84 34.85
CA GLY A 2 -33.93 20.37 33.58
C GLY A 2 -32.50 20.89 33.62
N SER A 3 -31.52 20.05 33.92
CA SER A 3 -30.12 20.35 33.52
C SER A 3 -29.28 19.07 33.37
N TRP A 4 -29.85 18.05 32.72
CA TRP A 4 -29.14 16.80 32.46
C TRP A 4 -29.18 16.40 30.97
N CYS A 5 -29.27 17.38 30.06
CA CYS A 5 -29.26 17.11 28.61
C CYS A 5 -28.09 17.81 27.87
N ARG A 6 -27.45 18.81 28.48
CA ARG A 6 -26.35 19.56 27.84
C ARG A 6 -25.01 18.81 27.85
N GLY A 7 -24.72 18.05 28.92
CA GLY A 7 -23.45 17.32 29.06
C GLY A 7 -23.34 16.10 28.13
N ALA A 8 -24.47 15.45 27.82
CA ALA A 8 -24.50 14.24 27.00
C ALA A 8 -24.07 14.52 25.54
N TRP A 9 -24.47 15.67 24.98
CA TRP A 9 -24.07 16.06 23.63
C TRP A 9 -22.59 16.38 23.51
N ILE A 10 -22.01 17.01 24.54
CA ILE A 10 -20.58 17.28 24.59
C ILE A 10 -19.81 15.97 24.64
N LEU A 11 -20.28 14.99 25.40
CA LEU A 11 -19.67 13.66 25.47
C LEU A 11 -19.68 12.96 24.10
N SER A 12 -20.79 13.01 23.37
CA SER A 12 -20.88 12.45 22.01
C SER A 12 -19.94 13.13 21.01
N LEU A 13 -19.77 14.45 21.10
CA LEU A 13 -18.83 15.21 20.26
C LEU A 13 -17.37 14.87 20.58
N VAL A 14 -17.04 14.71 21.86
CA VAL A 14 -15.70 14.28 22.31
C VAL A 14 -15.40 12.86 21.81
N LEU A 15 -16.35 11.93 21.93
CA LEU A 15 -16.19 10.56 21.46
C LEU A 15 -16.01 10.47 19.94
N ALA A 16 -16.72 11.30 19.17
CA ALA A 16 -16.53 11.38 17.72
C ALA A 16 -15.15 11.93 17.33
N GLY A 17 -14.56 12.83 18.12
CA GLY A 17 -13.19 13.33 17.90
C GLY A 17 -12.10 12.28 18.15
N PHE A 18 -12.38 11.25 18.94
CA PHE A 18 -11.47 10.12 19.18
C PHE A 18 -11.64 8.98 18.17
N VAL A 19 -12.62 9.06 17.26
CA VAL A 19 -12.73 8.07 16.18
C VAL A 19 -11.58 8.30 15.21
N GLN A 20 -10.52 7.51 15.33
CA GLN A 20 -9.47 7.49 14.32
C GLN A 20 -10.13 6.99 13.03
N PRO A 21 -10.10 7.75 11.92
CA PRO A 21 -10.58 7.25 10.65
C PRO A 21 -9.83 5.94 10.39
N GLY A 22 -10.61 4.85 10.34
CA GLY A 22 -10.08 3.50 10.24
C GLY A 22 -8.99 3.48 9.19
N GLN A 23 -7.83 2.95 9.58
CA GLN A 23 -6.67 2.82 8.72
C GLN A 23 -7.16 2.32 7.37
N SER A 24 -7.18 3.21 6.37
CA SER A 24 -7.36 2.83 4.98
C SER A 24 -6.28 1.81 4.76
N GLN A 25 -6.71 0.54 4.70
CA GLN A 25 -5.92 -0.68 4.63
C GLN A 25 -4.52 -0.33 4.14
N GLU A 26 -3.59 -0.08 5.07
CA GLU A 26 -2.25 0.35 4.69
C GLU A 26 -1.74 -0.84 3.89
N ARG A 27 -1.72 -0.69 2.56
CA ARG A 27 -1.25 -1.72 1.62
C ARG A 27 -0.04 -2.33 2.28
N GLU A 28 -0.18 -3.59 2.68
CA GLU A 28 0.79 -4.27 3.53
C GLU A 28 2.16 -4.02 2.91
N LYS A 29 2.93 -3.09 3.50
CA LYS A 29 4.24 -2.76 2.99
C LYS A 29 5.07 -3.97 3.34
N VAL A 30 5.22 -4.85 2.35
CA VAL A 30 6.06 -6.03 2.47
C VAL A 30 7.44 -5.52 2.87
N LYS A 31 7.89 -5.89 4.07
CA LYS A 31 9.20 -5.48 4.57
C LYS A 31 10.24 -6.27 3.79
N CYS A 32 10.82 -5.65 2.78
CA CYS A 32 11.97 -6.19 2.08
C CYS A 32 13.19 -6.02 2.98
N TYR A 33 13.80 -7.13 3.40
CA TYR A 33 15.06 -7.13 4.12
C TYR A 33 16.19 -7.56 3.19
N ASP A 34 17.38 -6.95 3.31
CA ASP A 34 18.54 -7.30 2.46
C ASP A 34 19.04 -8.74 2.69
N SER A 35 18.63 -9.37 3.80
CA SER A 35 18.99 -10.74 4.17
C SER A 35 18.12 -11.83 3.52
N VAL A 36 17.02 -11.47 2.86
CA VAL A 36 16.11 -12.48 2.27
C VAL A 36 16.64 -12.93 0.91
N ARG A 37 16.75 -14.26 0.73
CA ARG A 37 17.12 -14.84 -0.57
C ARG A 37 15.90 -14.80 -1.49
N GLY A 38 16.07 -14.30 -2.71
CA GLY A 38 15.02 -14.14 -3.71
C GLY A 38 14.75 -12.67 -4.02
N THR A 39 15.34 -12.18 -5.11
CA THR A 39 15.13 -10.82 -5.61
C THR A 39 14.51 -10.87 -6.99
N ILE A 40 13.96 -9.75 -7.47
CA ILE A 40 13.47 -9.65 -8.85
C ILE A 40 14.60 -9.85 -9.88
N TYR A 41 15.87 -9.69 -9.50
CA TYR A 41 17.01 -9.70 -10.42
C TYR A 41 17.33 -11.06 -11.04
N ASP A 42 16.77 -12.15 -10.50
CA ASP A 42 16.91 -13.50 -11.04
C ASP A 42 15.87 -13.79 -12.14
N TYR A 43 14.98 -12.83 -12.41
CA TYR A 43 13.91 -12.93 -13.39
C TYR A 43 14.04 -11.86 -14.48
N GLY A 44 13.16 -11.96 -15.47
CA GLY A 44 13.03 -11.03 -16.58
C GLY A 44 11.76 -11.30 -17.37
N ALA A 45 11.48 -10.46 -18.35
CA ALA A 45 10.32 -10.60 -19.22
C ALA A 45 10.69 -10.26 -20.67
N LEU A 46 9.94 -10.84 -21.61
CA LEU A 46 9.97 -10.39 -23.00
C LEU A 46 9.23 -9.06 -23.13
N THR A 47 9.73 -8.19 -24.00
CA THR A 47 9.03 -6.95 -24.37
C THR A 47 7.70 -7.26 -25.05
N ILE A 48 6.82 -6.26 -25.14
CA ILE A 48 5.50 -6.41 -25.77
C ILE A 48 5.59 -6.87 -27.22
N ASP A 49 6.65 -6.48 -27.92
CA ASP A 49 6.93 -6.88 -29.31
C ASP A 49 7.47 -8.32 -29.40
N GLY A 50 7.94 -8.90 -28.29
CA GLY A 50 8.50 -10.26 -28.23
C GLY A 50 9.95 -10.40 -28.69
N ASP A 51 10.56 -9.32 -29.19
CA ASP A 51 11.89 -9.35 -29.82
C ASP A 51 13.05 -9.37 -28.82
N GLU A 52 12.88 -8.80 -27.62
CA GLU A 52 13.94 -8.66 -26.63
C GLU A 52 13.52 -9.24 -25.27
N TYR A 53 14.37 -10.10 -24.71
CA TYR A 53 14.27 -10.51 -23.31
C TYR A 53 15.03 -9.53 -22.42
N ILE A 54 14.32 -8.87 -21.51
CA ILE A 54 14.90 -7.91 -20.58
C ILE A 54 15.01 -8.53 -19.18
N PRO A 55 16.23 -8.86 -18.72
CA PRO A 55 16.45 -9.28 -17.33
C PRO A 55 16.26 -8.10 -16.38
N PHE A 56 15.52 -8.30 -15.28
CA PHE A 56 15.21 -7.23 -14.34
C PHE A 56 16.42 -6.72 -13.56
N ARG A 57 17.53 -7.48 -13.53
CA ARG A 57 18.83 -7.00 -13.02
C ARG A 57 19.31 -5.70 -13.68
N LYS A 58 18.86 -5.41 -14.91
CA LYS A 58 19.13 -4.13 -15.61
C LYS A 58 18.60 -2.90 -14.85
N TYR A 59 17.65 -3.09 -13.94
CA TYR A 59 17.06 -2.04 -13.10
C TYR A 59 17.63 -2.01 -11.67
N ALA A 60 18.77 -2.65 -11.41
CA ALA A 60 19.40 -2.61 -10.10
C ALA A 60 19.64 -1.16 -9.61
N GLY A 61 19.28 -0.90 -8.35
CA GLY A 61 19.37 0.43 -7.75
C GLY A 61 18.22 1.38 -8.11
N LYS A 62 17.21 0.92 -8.85
CA LYS A 62 16.00 1.70 -9.16
C LYS A 62 14.78 1.13 -8.42
N MET A 63 13.83 2.01 -8.10
CA MET A 63 12.51 1.59 -7.62
C MET A 63 11.68 1.11 -8.80
N VAL A 64 11.20 -0.13 -8.74
CA VAL A 64 10.42 -0.77 -9.82
C VAL A 64 9.01 -1.06 -9.33
N LEU A 65 8.00 -0.65 -10.10
CA LEU A 65 6.58 -0.94 -9.85
C LEU A 65 6.06 -1.93 -10.90
N PHE A 66 5.61 -3.10 -10.45
CA PHE A 66 4.94 -4.07 -11.32
C PHE A 66 3.44 -3.82 -11.34
N VAL A 67 2.87 -3.65 -12.54
CA VAL A 67 1.44 -3.42 -12.75
C VAL A 67 0.93 -4.46 -13.75
N ASN A 68 -0.04 -5.26 -13.33
CA ASN A 68 -0.80 -6.12 -14.23
C ASN A 68 -1.85 -5.27 -14.97
N VAL A 69 -1.90 -5.36 -16.30
CA VAL A 69 -2.79 -4.57 -17.16
C VAL A 69 -3.68 -5.49 -17.99
N ALA A 70 -4.88 -5.01 -18.36
CA ALA A 70 -5.80 -5.67 -19.28
C ALA A 70 -6.54 -4.60 -20.10
N THR A 71 -6.89 -4.93 -21.34
CA THR A 71 -7.74 -4.10 -22.21
C THR A 71 -9.15 -4.69 -22.28
N TYR A 72 -10.16 -3.85 -22.49
CA TYR A 72 -11.55 -4.26 -22.66
C TYR A 72 -11.84 -4.76 -24.07
#